data_AF-A0A0N9U8N0-F1
#
_entry.id   AF-A0A0N9U8N0-F1
#
_cell.length_a   1.000
_cell.length_b   1.000
_cell.length_c   1.000
_cell.angle_alpha   90.00
_cell.angle_beta   90.00
_cell.angle_gamma   90.00
#
_symmetry.space_group_name_H-M   'P 1'
#
loop_
_entity.id
_entity.type
_entity.pdbx_description
1 polymer ?
#
loop_
_entity_poly.entity_id
_entity_poly.type
_entity_poly.pdbx_seq_one_letter_code
_entity_poly.pdbx_strand_id
1 'polypeptide(L)'
;MSEENIPIIVGVGQINDRPENPVDGHSPVGLMAEALRIAEKDAGGALLADADYLGIVQQISFRDIRDARGPLAQELGIAPATMVQSEGPNGDSPVMLLNEAANRIGAGESRIALVCGAEALRTAAARAAAQESGRRVDATREAAQRREPSYAQQYGLVAPVDVYPLYENALRASLGQSFAEAQAESGLIWSLFSEVAAANPNAWLRKPVSADEVIAPSERNRPIAFPYNKLMVANASVNQGAAFIVTSVAEARRRGIAEDRWIYVGNGAAAHEPNSPLQRDRYDHSASMEVSIRRTLALNDVDPSRLDMVELYSCFPCIPKLARRIIDWPAERPATVFGGLTFGGGPIGNYMGHAIASMTDRLRADCGTGLLFANGGYATHNHSIVISSEPIAAASFPRSYDYQEEADAMRDAIPALARDYLGDATIESYTILYRRDGLPKAGVVVARTPAGERTLAHVPPGDEAVLRRLADAEADPVGATGWIVEGAALREWRFA
;
A
#
# COMPACT_ATOMS: atom_id res chain seq x y z
N MET A 1 12.09 5.33 -29.89
CA MET A 1 13.36 5.18 -29.14
C MET A 1 14.21 4.11 -29.81
N SER A 2 15.53 4.12 -29.61
CA SER A 2 16.38 2.97 -29.97
C SER A 2 15.99 1.76 -29.11
N GLU A 3 15.99 0.55 -29.67
CA GLU A 3 15.72 -0.68 -28.93
C GLU A 3 16.69 -0.94 -27.77
N GLU A 4 17.89 -0.34 -27.84
CA GLU A 4 18.87 -0.34 -26.75
C GLU A 4 18.33 0.29 -25.46
N ASN A 5 17.34 1.16 -25.59
CA ASN A 5 16.86 2.03 -24.52
C ASN A 5 15.37 1.80 -24.19
N ILE A 6 14.73 0.76 -24.75
CA ILE A 6 13.32 0.44 -24.47
C ILE A 6 13.27 -0.56 -23.31
N PRO A 7 12.87 -0.16 -22.09
CA PRO A 7 12.83 -1.04 -20.93
C PRO A 7 11.64 -2.00 -20.99
N ILE A 8 11.93 -3.27 -20.71
CA ILE A 8 10.97 -4.36 -20.64
C ILE A 8 11.22 -5.20 -19.38
N ILE A 9 10.15 -5.61 -18.71
CA ILE A 9 10.20 -6.69 -17.72
C ILE A 9 10.32 -8.00 -18.49
N VAL A 10 11.32 -8.80 -18.15
CA VAL A 10 11.59 -10.09 -18.81
C VAL A 10 11.39 -11.30 -17.89
N GLY A 11 11.45 -11.10 -16.58
CA GLY A 11 11.33 -12.18 -15.60
C GLY A 11 10.64 -11.70 -14.34
N VAL A 12 9.75 -12.51 -13.78
CA VAL A 12 9.07 -12.25 -12.51
C VAL A 12 9.08 -13.49 -11.61
N GLY A 13 9.19 -13.28 -10.31
CA GLY A 13 9.26 -14.37 -9.34
C GLY A 13 8.54 -14.03 -8.05
N GLN A 14 7.82 -15.02 -7.53
CA GLN A 14 7.05 -14.91 -6.29
C GLN A 14 7.25 -16.17 -5.45
N ILE A 15 7.37 -16.00 -4.13
CA ILE A 15 7.48 -17.10 -3.18
C ILE A 15 6.59 -16.88 -1.97
N ASN A 16 5.92 -17.95 -1.54
CA ASN A 16 5.23 -18.07 -0.26
C ASN A 16 5.96 -19.10 0.59
N ASP A 17 6.49 -18.69 1.74
CA ASP A 17 7.17 -19.58 2.68
C ASP A 17 6.22 -20.01 3.81
N ARG A 18 6.01 -21.32 3.95
CA ARG A 18 5.07 -21.91 4.91
C ARG A 18 5.71 -23.13 5.58
N PRO A 19 6.72 -22.94 6.42
CA PRO A 19 7.38 -24.04 7.10
C PRO A 19 6.40 -24.71 8.09
N GLU A 20 6.55 -26.01 8.31
CA GLU A 20 5.76 -26.73 9.33
C GLU A 20 5.97 -26.14 10.72
N ASN A 21 7.23 -25.80 11.02
CA ASN A 21 7.61 -25.09 12.24
C ASN A 21 7.93 -23.61 11.91
N PRO A 22 7.15 -22.65 12.45
CA PRO A 22 7.29 -21.23 12.09
C PRO A 22 8.67 -20.61 12.32
N VAL A 23 9.50 -21.14 13.22
CA VAL A 23 10.86 -20.58 13.46
C VAL A 23 11.86 -20.94 12.35
N ASP A 24 11.56 -21.97 11.56
CA ASP A 24 12.44 -22.51 10.51
C ASP A 24 12.25 -21.80 9.16
N GLY A 25 11.34 -20.82 9.10
CA GLY A 25 11.10 -20.04 7.89
C GLY A 25 12.30 -19.20 7.46
N HIS A 26 12.27 -18.78 6.21
CA HIS A 26 13.36 -18.01 5.59
C HIS A 26 13.48 -16.61 6.24
N SER A 27 14.67 -16.03 6.14
CA SER A 27 14.87 -14.60 6.37
C SER A 27 14.36 -13.80 5.15
N PRO A 28 14.15 -12.47 5.28
CA PRO A 28 13.80 -11.63 4.13
C PRO A 28 14.83 -11.70 3.01
N VAL A 29 16.13 -11.77 3.34
CA VAL A 29 17.21 -11.92 2.35
C VAL A 29 17.08 -13.25 1.60
N GLY A 30 16.79 -14.35 2.30
CA GLY A 30 16.57 -15.66 1.67
C GLY A 30 15.33 -15.69 0.77
N LEU A 31 14.25 -15.00 1.17
CA LEU A 31 13.05 -14.86 0.34
C LEU A 31 13.30 -14.01 -0.91
N MET A 32 14.02 -12.89 -0.78
CA MET A 32 14.41 -12.04 -1.92
C MET A 32 15.29 -12.82 -2.92
N ALA A 33 16.28 -13.56 -2.42
CA ALA A 33 17.17 -14.36 -3.24
C ALA A 33 16.40 -15.44 -4.02
N GLU A 34 15.48 -16.15 -3.36
CA GLU A 34 14.67 -17.16 -4.02
C GLU A 34 13.69 -16.57 -5.04
N ALA A 35 13.06 -15.43 -4.73
CA ALA A 35 12.22 -14.72 -5.69
C ALA A 35 13.01 -14.29 -6.94
N LEU A 36 14.25 -13.84 -6.79
CA LEU A 36 15.13 -13.49 -7.92
C LEU A 36 15.55 -14.71 -8.75
N ARG A 37 15.84 -15.86 -8.12
CA ARG A 37 16.11 -17.13 -8.83
C ARG A 37 14.88 -17.60 -9.63
N ILE A 38 13.68 -17.45 -9.07
CA ILE A 38 12.42 -17.74 -9.79
C ILE A 38 12.26 -16.78 -10.98
N ALA A 39 12.54 -15.49 -10.80
CA ALA A 39 12.45 -14.49 -11.87
C ALA A 39 13.45 -14.75 -13.02
N GLU A 40 14.68 -15.18 -12.71
CA GLU A 40 15.66 -15.58 -13.71
C GLU A 40 15.19 -16.80 -14.51
N LYS A 41 14.64 -17.81 -13.80
CA LYS A 41 14.07 -18.99 -14.44
C LYS A 41 12.88 -18.64 -15.34
N ASP A 42 12.03 -17.71 -14.92
CA ASP A 42 10.89 -17.22 -15.70
C ASP A 42 11.34 -16.50 -16.98
N ALA A 43 12.42 -15.71 -16.91
CA ALA A 43 13.01 -15.05 -18.07
C ALA A 43 13.63 -16.03 -19.08
N GLY A 44 14.00 -17.24 -18.65
CA GLY A 44 14.58 -18.26 -19.53
C GLY A 44 16.03 -17.98 -19.95
N GLY A 45 16.78 -17.19 -19.19
CA GLY A 45 18.18 -16.85 -19.47
C GLY A 45 18.98 -16.54 -18.20
N ALA A 46 20.31 -16.65 -18.27
CA ALA A 46 21.20 -16.25 -17.18
C ALA A 46 21.28 -14.71 -17.12
N LEU A 47 20.81 -14.11 -16.03
CA LEU A 47 20.66 -12.65 -15.87
C LEU A 47 21.24 -12.16 -14.54
N LEU A 48 21.13 -12.94 -13.46
CA LEU A 48 21.55 -12.51 -12.12
C LEU A 48 23.05 -12.23 -12.06
N ALA A 49 23.87 -13.11 -12.65
CA ALA A 49 25.32 -12.97 -12.66
C ALA A 49 25.81 -11.73 -13.43
N ASP A 50 25.02 -11.25 -14.39
CA ASP A 50 25.36 -10.15 -15.30
C ASP A 50 24.68 -8.83 -14.93
N ALA A 51 23.90 -8.82 -13.85
CA ALA A 51 23.17 -7.65 -13.38
C ALA A 51 24.11 -6.56 -12.86
N ASP A 52 23.84 -5.32 -13.27
CA ASP A 52 24.61 -4.13 -12.90
C ASP A 52 23.84 -3.19 -11.97
N TYR A 53 22.53 -3.43 -11.79
CA TYR A 53 21.69 -2.73 -10.82
C TYR A 53 20.89 -3.69 -9.94
N LEU A 54 20.82 -3.39 -8.64
CA LEU A 54 19.96 -4.06 -7.66
C LEU A 54 19.19 -3.02 -6.82
N GLY A 55 17.87 -3.00 -6.99
CA GLY A 55 16.93 -2.25 -6.16
C GLY A 55 16.25 -3.15 -5.13
N ILE A 56 16.33 -2.78 -3.84
CA ILE A 56 15.74 -3.54 -2.74
C ILE A 56 14.68 -2.72 -2.03
N VAL A 57 13.49 -3.28 -1.86
CA VAL A 57 12.48 -2.74 -0.97
C VAL A 57 12.83 -3.09 0.47
N GLN A 58 12.94 -2.08 1.33
CA GLN A 58 13.29 -2.27 2.73
C GLN A 58 12.23 -3.11 3.47
N GLN A 59 12.70 -4.03 4.30
CA GLN A 59 11.89 -4.90 5.15
C GLN A 59 11.84 -4.40 6.61
N ILE A 60 10.84 -4.83 7.37
CA ILE A 60 10.72 -4.54 8.82
C ILE A 60 10.77 -5.75 9.74
N SER A 61 10.60 -6.97 9.21
CA SER A 61 10.52 -8.18 10.01
C SER A 61 11.80 -8.49 10.81
N PHE A 62 12.99 -8.19 10.27
CA PHE A 62 14.30 -8.51 10.85
C PHE A 62 15.13 -7.24 11.09
N ARG A 63 15.01 -6.64 12.27
CA ARG A 63 15.60 -5.31 12.58
C ARG A 63 17.12 -5.24 12.62
N ASP A 64 17.76 -6.39 12.80
CA ASP A 64 19.21 -6.57 12.71
C ASP A 64 19.70 -6.39 11.26
N ILE A 65 18.87 -6.74 10.28
CA ILE A 65 19.14 -6.54 8.84
C ILE A 65 18.65 -5.16 8.41
N ARG A 66 19.36 -4.11 8.81
CA ARG A 66 19.02 -2.72 8.44
C ARG A 66 19.26 -2.41 6.96
N ASP A 67 20.28 -3.03 6.40
CA ASP A 67 20.69 -2.89 5.00
C ASP A 67 20.84 -4.29 4.39
N ALA A 68 19.95 -4.63 3.47
CA ALA A 68 19.91 -5.93 2.83
C ALA A 68 20.80 -6.02 1.58
N ARG A 69 21.41 -4.91 1.12
CA ARG A 69 22.19 -4.87 -0.14
C ARG A 69 23.37 -5.84 -0.13
N GLY A 70 24.25 -5.70 0.86
CA GLY A 70 25.42 -6.58 1.02
C GLY A 70 25.04 -8.05 1.24
N PRO A 71 24.20 -8.36 2.25
CA PRO A 71 23.74 -9.73 2.50
C PRO A 71 23.10 -10.41 1.28
N LEU A 72 22.25 -9.69 0.53
CA LEU A 72 21.59 -10.26 -0.65
C LEU A 72 22.58 -10.48 -1.81
N ALA A 73 23.48 -9.53 -2.07
CA ALA A 73 24.51 -9.70 -3.09
C ALA A 73 25.41 -10.90 -2.78
N GLN A 74 25.77 -11.09 -1.51
CA GLN A 74 26.54 -12.26 -1.06
C GLN A 74 25.76 -13.58 -1.23
N GLU A 75 24.49 -13.61 -0.83
CA GLU A 75 23.62 -14.80 -0.96
C GLU A 75 23.41 -15.23 -2.42
N LEU A 76 23.39 -14.28 -3.35
CA LEU A 76 23.27 -14.54 -4.78
C LEU A 76 24.61 -14.75 -5.50
N GLY A 77 25.74 -14.41 -4.85
CA GLY A 77 27.06 -14.45 -5.48
C GLY A 77 27.24 -13.42 -6.59
N ILE A 78 26.60 -12.26 -6.50
CA ILE A 78 26.60 -11.20 -7.51
C ILE A 78 27.31 -9.93 -7.00
N ALA A 79 27.72 -9.06 -7.92
CA ALA A 79 28.34 -7.78 -7.58
C ALA A 79 27.84 -6.64 -8.49
N PRO A 80 26.55 -6.23 -8.39
CA PRO A 80 26.01 -5.13 -9.18
C PRO A 80 26.78 -3.84 -8.93
N ALA A 81 27.05 -3.08 -10.00
CA ALA A 81 27.76 -1.81 -9.90
C ALA A 81 26.97 -0.78 -9.07
N THR A 82 25.64 -0.83 -9.12
CA THR A 82 24.74 0.03 -8.35
C THR A 82 23.81 -0.81 -7.49
N MET A 83 23.75 -0.51 -6.19
CA MET A 83 22.79 -1.14 -5.27
C MET A 83 22.09 -0.08 -4.43
N VAL A 84 20.76 -0.08 -4.47
CA VAL A 84 19.92 0.85 -3.71
C VAL A 84 18.94 0.09 -2.82
N GLN A 85 18.56 0.71 -1.72
CA GLN A 85 17.48 0.24 -0.86
C GLN A 85 16.50 1.39 -0.67
N SER A 86 15.19 1.11 -0.71
CA SER A 86 14.17 2.13 -0.50
C SER A 86 14.30 2.79 0.87
N GLU A 87 13.93 4.07 0.94
CA GLU A 87 13.83 4.79 2.21
C GLU A 87 12.53 4.37 2.91
N GLY A 88 12.63 3.39 3.80
CA GLY A 88 11.46 2.86 4.49
C GLY A 88 10.77 1.71 3.75
N PRO A 89 9.96 0.94 4.46
CA PRO A 89 9.18 -0.18 3.94
C PRO A 89 7.85 0.33 3.30
N ASN A 90 7.94 1.27 2.38
CA ASN A 90 6.76 1.92 1.80
C ASN A 90 6.20 1.13 0.61
N GLY A 91 4.87 1.04 0.52
CA GLY A 91 4.15 0.23 -0.47
C GLY A 91 4.28 0.71 -1.92
N ASP A 92 4.72 1.94 -2.14
CA ASP A 92 5.05 2.53 -3.44
C ASP A 92 6.45 2.17 -3.95
N SER A 93 7.35 1.74 -3.05
CA SER A 93 8.75 1.42 -3.36
C SER A 93 8.92 0.46 -4.56
N PRO A 94 8.15 -0.62 -4.74
CA PRO A 94 8.32 -1.50 -5.90
C PRO A 94 8.05 -0.79 -7.23
N VAL A 95 7.02 0.07 -7.30
CA VAL A 95 6.69 0.82 -8.51
C VAL A 95 7.72 1.92 -8.76
N MET A 96 8.17 2.60 -7.71
CA MET A 96 9.27 3.56 -7.79
C MET A 96 10.55 2.93 -8.32
N LEU A 97 10.94 1.75 -7.81
CA LEU A 97 12.14 1.04 -8.25
C LEU A 97 12.01 0.48 -9.67
N LEU A 98 10.80 0.10 -10.12
CA LEU A 98 10.55 -0.23 -11.53
C LEU A 98 10.78 1.00 -12.42
N ASN A 99 10.26 2.16 -12.03
CA ASN A 99 10.42 3.39 -12.81
C ASN A 99 11.89 3.86 -12.83
N GLU A 100 12.61 3.72 -11.72
CA GLU A 100 14.06 3.96 -11.66
C GLU A 100 14.84 3.00 -12.56
N ALA A 101 14.56 1.68 -12.50
CA ALA A 101 15.20 0.70 -13.38
C ALA A 101 14.96 1.03 -14.86
N ALA A 102 13.73 1.41 -15.22
CA ALA A 102 13.37 1.82 -16.58
C ALA A 102 14.13 3.07 -17.04
N ASN A 103 14.27 4.08 -16.16
CA ASN A 103 15.07 5.27 -16.43
C ASN A 103 16.55 4.96 -16.64
N ARG A 104 17.15 4.11 -15.81
CA ARG A 104 18.56 3.72 -15.93
C ARG A 104 18.83 2.98 -17.23
N ILE A 105 17.93 2.07 -17.63
CA ILE A 105 18.01 1.38 -18.93
C ILE A 105 17.86 2.39 -20.07
N GLY A 106 16.88 3.29 -19.99
CA GLY A 106 16.67 4.33 -21.01
C GLY A 106 17.86 5.28 -21.18
N ALA A 107 18.58 5.55 -20.09
CA ALA A 107 19.80 6.34 -20.07
C ALA A 107 21.06 5.58 -20.52
N GLY A 108 20.98 4.25 -20.67
CA GLY A 108 22.14 3.39 -20.94
C GLY A 108 23.07 3.20 -19.73
N GLU A 109 22.59 3.51 -18.52
CA GLU A 109 23.34 3.39 -17.25
C GLU A 109 23.25 1.99 -16.63
N SER A 110 22.30 1.18 -17.08
CA SER A 110 22.09 -0.20 -16.63
C SER A 110 21.64 -1.06 -17.80
N ARG A 111 22.21 -2.26 -17.92
CA ARG A 111 21.84 -3.27 -18.90
C ARG A 111 20.82 -4.24 -18.33
N ILE A 112 21.00 -4.67 -17.09
CA ILE A 112 20.11 -5.61 -16.39
C ILE A 112 19.91 -5.12 -14.96
N ALA A 113 18.66 -4.77 -14.67
CA ALA A 113 18.22 -4.30 -13.37
C ALA A 113 17.41 -5.39 -12.65
N LEU A 114 17.84 -5.72 -11.43
CA LEU A 114 17.10 -6.58 -10.51
C LEU A 114 16.35 -5.72 -9.52
N VAL A 115 15.06 -6.01 -9.30
CA VAL A 115 14.28 -5.38 -8.23
C VAL A 115 13.61 -6.46 -7.40
N CYS A 116 13.70 -6.35 -6.07
CA CYS A 116 13.11 -7.34 -5.18
C CYS A 116 12.71 -6.75 -3.82
N GLY A 117 11.90 -7.51 -3.10
CA GLY A 117 11.57 -7.27 -1.71
C GLY A 117 10.97 -8.51 -1.05
N ALA A 118 10.95 -8.54 0.27
CA ALA A 118 10.30 -9.61 1.02
C ALA A 118 10.01 -9.23 2.47
N GLU A 119 9.04 -9.91 3.06
CA GLU A 119 8.80 -9.90 4.51
C GLU A 119 8.68 -11.31 5.04
N ALA A 120 9.22 -11.55 6.23
CA ALA A 120 9.16 -12.81 6.96
C ALA A 120 8.54 -12.61 8.35
N LEU A 121 7.41 -11.89 8.42
CA LEU A 121 6.81 -11.44 9.68
C LEU A 121 6.28 -12.59 10.54
N ARG A 122 5.88 -13.72 9.95
CA ARG A 122 5.48 -14.91 10.73
C ARG A 122 6.69 -15.54 11.40
N THR A 123 7.79 -15.69 10.66
CA THR A 123 9.05 -16.23 11.18
C THR A 123 9.61 -15.34 12.28
N ALA A 124 9.67 -14.02 12.05
CA ALA A 124 10.16 -13.06 13.03
C ALA A 124 9.35 -13.11 14.33
N ALA A 125 8.01 -13.11 14.23
CA ALA A 125 7.14 -13.19 15.40
C ALA A 125 7.32 -14.52 16.17
N ALA A 126 7.47 -15.65 15.46
CA ALA A 126 7.70 -16.95 16.08
C ALA A 126 9.05 -17.01 16.82
N ARG A 127 10.13 -16.50 16.19
CA ARG A 127 11.46 -16.44 16.81
C ARG A 127 11.47 -15.56 18.05
N ALA A 128 10.83 -14.40 18.00
CA ALA A 128 10.72 -13.51 19.16
C ALA A 128 9.95 -14.19 20.31
N ALA A 129 8.82 -14.86 20.02
CA ALA A 129 8.03 -15.56 21.03
C ALA A 129 8.78 -16.75 21.67
N ALA A 130 9.69 -17.39 20.93
CA ALA A 130 10.54 -18.47 21.44
C ALA A 130 11.71 -17.97 22.31
N GLN A 131 12.27 -16.79 21.99
CA GLN A 131 13.37 -16.18 22.75
C GLN A 131 12.89 -15.50 24.04
N GLU A 132 11.73 -14.84 23.99
CA GLU A 132 11.14 -14.13 25.12
C GLU A 132 9.78 -14.76 25.42
N SER A 133 9.75 -15.73 26.34
CA SER A 133 8.60 -16.57 26.72
C SER A 133 7.23 -15.91 26.53
N GLY A 134 6.65 -16.09 25.33
CA GLY A 134 5.29 -15.65 25.02
C GLY A 134 5.09 -14.17 24.68
N ARG A 135 6.15 -13.36 24.48
CA ARG A 135 5.98 -11.98 23.99
C ARG A 135 5.38 -12.00 22.59
N ARG A 136 4.27 -11.27 22.40
CA ARG A 136 3.67 -11.01 21.09
C ARG A 136 4.21 -9.69 20.55
N VAL A 137 4.86 -9.74 19.40
CA VAL A 137 5.45 -8.57 18.73
C VAL A 137 4.50 -8.07 17.65
N ASP A 138 4.19 -6.77 17.67
CA ASP A 138 3.56 -6.08 16.55
C ASP A 138 4.62 -5.21 15.87
N ALA A 139 5.32 -5.82 14.90
CA ALA A 139 6.45 -5.19 14.24
C ALA A 139 6.06 -3.88 13.53
N THR A 140 4.83 -3.78 13.02
CA THR A 140 4.34 -2.59 12.33
C THR A 140 4.13 -1.45 13.32
N ARG A 141 3.46 -1.70 14.45
CA ARG A 141 3.29 -0.70 15.50
C ARG A 141 4.61 -0.26 16.11
N GLU A 142 5.49 -1.20 16.44
CA GLU A 142 6.80 -0.88 17.00
C GLU A 142 7.68 -0.10 16.00
N ALA A 143 7.62 -0.40 14.70
CA ALA A 143 8.34 0.36 13.67
C ALA A 143 7.79 1.80 13.51
N ALA A 144 6.49 2.00 13.74
CA ALA A 144 5.85 3.31 13.67
C ALA A 144 6.08 4.18 14.94
N GLN A 145 6.46 3.56 16.06
CA GLN A 145 6.67 4.27 17.32
C GLN A 145 7.97 5.09 17.30
N ARG A 146 7.85 6.35 17.74
CA ARG A 146 8.98 7.27 17.91
C ARG A 146 9.47 7.23 19.36
N ARG A 147 10.72 7.68 19.60
CA ARG A 147 11.27 7.88 20.96
C ARG A 147 10.42 8.87 21.77
N GLU A 148 9.94 9.94 21.13
CA GLU A 148 8.94 10.86 21.67
C GLU A 148 7.68 10.82 20.79
N PRO A 149 6.48 10.56 21.34
CA PRO A 149 5.26 10.43 20.56
C PRO A 149 4.82 11.79 20.00
N SER A 150 4.52 11.81 18.70
CA SER A 150 3.88 12.96 18.05
C SER A 150 2.49 13.25 18.64
N TYR A 151 1.95 14.45 18.38
CA TYR A 151 0.61 14.84 18.84
C TYR A 151 -0.47 13.81 18.44
N ALA A 152 -0.46 13.30 17.20
CA ALA A 152 -1.39 12.25 16.77
C ALA A 152 -1.20 10.93 17.55
N GLN A 153 0.05 10.53 17.81
CA GLN A 153 0.37 9.30 18.55
C GLN A 153 -0.06 9.38 20.02
N GLN A 154 -0.05 10.56 20.63
CA GLN A 154 -0.56 10.77 21.99
C GLN A 154 -2.05 10.45 22.10
N TYR A 155 -2.82 10.67 21.04
CA TYR A 155 -4.26 10.31 20.96
C TYR A 155 -4.50 8.89 20.44
N GLY A 156 -3.44 8.09 20.19
CA GLY A 156 -3.56 6.69 19.77
C GLY A 156 -3.50 6.45 18.26
N LEU A 157 -3.32 7.48 17.44
CA LEU A 157 -3.10 7.36 16.00
C LEU A 157 -1.64 6.97 15.72
N VAL A 158 -1.31 5.68 15.85
CA VAL A 158 0.08 5.19 15.86
C VAL A 158 0.47 4.47 14.57
N ALA A 159 -0.39 3.61 14.06
CA ALA A 159 -0.14 2.79 12.89
C ALA A 159 -1.17 3.08 11.78
N PRO A 160 -0.93 2.66 10.53
CA PRO A 160 -1.88 2.84 9.42
C PRO A 160 -3.32 2.51 9.79
N VAL A 161 -3.56 1.37 10.44
CA VAL A 161 -4.92 0.94 10.81
C VAL A 161 -5.67 1.90 11.75
N ASP A 162 -4.94 2.75 12.49
CA ASP A 162 -5.54 3.77 13.36
C ASP A 162 -5.90 5.04 12.57
N VAL A 163 -5.22 5.31 11.46
CA VAL A 163 -5.30 6.58 10.69
C VAL A 163 -6.18 6.45 9.46
N TYR A 164 -6.09 5.37 8.70
CA TYR A 164 -6.89 5.19 7.48
C TYR A 164 -8.41 5.24 7.65
N PRO A 165 -9.00 4.94 8.83
CA PRO A 165 -10.41 5.18 9.04
C PRO A 165 -10.82 6.66 8.95
N LEU A 166 -9.89 7.60 9.19
CA LEU A 166 -10.16 9.02 9.03
C LEU A 166 -10.49 9.37 7.57
N TYR A 167 -9.81 8.74 6.61
CA TYR A 167 -10.08 8.92 5.19
C TYR A 167 -11.42 8.26 4.79
N GLU A 168 -11.72 7.07 5.31
CA GLU A 168 -12.99 6.38 5.01
C GLU A 168 -14.22 7.15 5.49
N ASN A 169 -14.19 7.64 6.74
CA ASN A 169 -15.32 8.37 7.31
C ASN A 169 -15.52 9.72 6.61
N ALA A 170 -14.43 10.42 6.26
CA ALA A 170 -14.50 11.67 5.51
C ALA A 170 -15.00 11.44 4.07
N LEU A 171 -14.48 10.42 3.38
CA LEU A 171 -14.93 10.05 2.04
C LEU A 171 -16.42 9.70 2.03
N ARG A 172 -16.87 8.85 2.96
CA ARG A 172 -18.28 8.48 3.11
C ARG A 172 -19.17 9.73 3.22
N ALA A 173 -18.82 10.64 4.13
CA ALA A 173 -19.55 11.88 4.34
C ALA A 173 -19.55 12.79 3.09
N SER A 174 -18.41 12.92 2.41
CA SER A 174 -18.29 13.74 1.19
C SER A 174 -19.15 13.22 0.03
N LEU A 175 -19.36 11.91 -0.04
CA LEU A 175 -20.19 11.25 -1.04
C LEU A 175 -21.68 11.23 -0.66
N GLY A 176 -22.03 11.66 0.55
CA GLY A 176 -23.39 11.53 1.09
C GLY A 176 -23.85 10.08 1.26
N GLN A 177 -22.90 9.14 1.41
CA GLN A 177 -23.21 7.72 1.59
C GLN A 177 -23.67 7.45 3.03
N SER A 178 -24.74 6.67 3.17
CA SER A 178 -25.06 6.01 4.44
C SER A 178 -23.94 5.04 4.84
N PHE A 179 -23.87 4.69 6.12
CA PHE A 179 -22.93 3.67 6.58
C PHE A 179 -23.12 2.34 5.83
N ALA A 180 -24.36 1.92 5.62
CA ALA A 180 -24.68 0.68 4.92
C ALA A 180 -24.19 0.69 3.46
N GLU A 181 -24.38 1.78 2.72
CA GLU A 181 -23.89 1.91 1.34
C GLU A 181 -22.36 1.86 1.26
N ALA A 182 -21.68 2.59 2.15
CA ALA A 182 -20.21 2.57 2.20
C ALA A 182 -19.66 1.19 2.55
N GLN A 183 -20.28 0.47 3.49
CA GLN A 183 -19.90 -0.90 3.81
C GLN A 183 -20.21 -1.87 2.68
N ALA A 184 -21.35 -1.75 2.00
CA ALA A 184 -21.69 -2.57 0.84
C ALA A 184 -20.67 -2.41 -0.30
N GLU A 185 -20.23 -1.17 -0.59
CA GLU A 185 -19.15 -0.92 -1.55
C GLU A 185 -17.83 -1.59 -1.12
N SER A 186 -17.45 -1.47 0.16
CA SER A 186 -16.26 -2.15 0.69
C SER A 186 -16.36 -3.68 0.56
N GLY A 187 -17.52 -4.24 0.92
CA GLY A 187 -17.79 -5.68 0.86
C GLY A 187 -17.70 -6.23 -0.56
N LEU A 188 -18.30 -5.53 -1.53
CA LEU A 188 -18.24 -5.89 -2.95
C LEU A 188 -16.79 -5.91 -3.48
N ILE A 189 -16.04 -4.82 -3.26
CA ILE A 189 -14.65 -4.73 -3.73
C ILE A 189 -13.80 -5.84 -3.11
N TRP A 190 -13.94 -6.08 -1.80
CA TRP A 190 -13.15 -7.11 -1.12
C TRP A 190 -13.57 -8.53 -1.49
N SER A 191 -14.84 -8.81 -1.79
CA SER A 191 -15.24 -10.13 -2.25
C SER A 191 -14.59 -10.46 -3.60
N LEU A 192 -14.58 -9.51 -4.54
CA LEU A 192 -13.89 -9.64 -5.82
C LEU A 192 -12.38 -9.86 -5.63
N PHE A 193 -11.76 -9.17 -4.67
CA PHE A 193 -10.34 -9.36 -4.36
C PHE A 193 -10.06 -10.77 -3.84
N SER A 194 -10.96 -11.31 -3.01
CA SER A 194 -10.86 -12.67 -2.51
C SER A 194 -11.00 -13.73 -3.60
N GLU A 195 -11.81 -13.47 -4.63
CA GLU A 195 -11.97 -14.34 -5.80
C GLU A 195 -10.70 -14.34 -6.66
N VAL A 196 -10.11 -13.17 -6.93
CA VAL A 196 -8.81 -13.04 -7.60
C VAL A 196 -7.73 -13.78 -6.81
N ALA A 197 -7.67 -13.59 -5.49
CA ALA A 197 -6.72 -14.29 -4.64
C ALA A 197 -6.92 -15.82 -4.65
N ALA A 198 -8.15 -16.32 -4.69
CA ALA A 198 -8.42 -17.75 -4.76
C ALA A 198 -7.85 -18.40 -6.02
N ALA A 199 -7.96 -17.70 -7.16
CA ALA A 199 -7.41 -18.11 -8.44
C ALA A 199 -5.88 -17.94 -8.53
N ASN A 200 -5.28 -17.04 -7.75
CA ASN A 200 -3.85 -16.78 -7.79
C ASN A 200 -3.05 -17.78 -6.92
N PRO A 201 -2.16 -18.62 -7.49
CA PRO A 201 -1.38 -19.58 -6.71
C PRO A 201 -0.41 -18.92 -5.71
N ASN A 202 -0.03 -17.67 -5.97
CA ASN A 202 0.88 -16.91 -5.13
C ASN A 202 0.17 -16.09 -4.04
N ALA A 203 -1.15 -16.06 -4.01
CA ALA A 203 -1.89 -15.40 -2.92
C ALA A 203 -1.79 -16.17 -1.60
N TRP A 204 -1.80 -15.44 -0.49
CA TRP A 204 -1.66 -16.02 0.84
C TRP A 204 -2.96 -16.69 1.32
N LEU A 205 -4.10 -16.03 1.19
CA LEU A 205 -5.42 -16.56 1.51
C LEU A 205 -6.17 -16.82 0.22
N ARG A 206 -6.45 -18.10 -0.04
CA ARG A 206 -7.06 -18.56 -1.30
C ARG A 206 -8.50 -19.05 -1.14
N LYS A 207 -9.14 -18.69 -0.03
CA LYS A 207 -10.56 -18.99 0.21
C LYS A 207 -11.37 -17.74 -0.16
N PRO A 208 -12.31 -17.83 -1.12
CA PRO A 208 -13.24 -16.75 -1.39
C PRO A 208 -14.06 -16.39 -0.15
N VAL A 209 -14.43 -15.12 -0.05
CA VAL A 209 -15.24 -14.56 1.04
C VAL A 209 -16.34 -13.70 0.41
N SER A 210 -17.58 -13.91 0.83
CA SER A 210 -18.71 -13.12 0.35
C SER A 210 -18.66 -11.68 0.87
N ALA A 211 -19.33 -10.75 0.17
CA ALA A 211 -19.43 -9.35 0.59
C ALA A 211 -20.00 -9.21 2.01
N ASP A 212 -21.03 -9.98 2.34
CA ASP A 212 -21.64 -10.01 3.68
C ASP A 212 -20.67 -10.49 4.75
N GLU A 213 -19.88 -11.54 4.47
CA GLU A 213 -18.86 -12.03 5.41
C GLU A 213 -17.73 -11.01 5.64
N VAL A 214 -17.38 -10.21 4.63
CA VAL A 214 -16.37 -9.15 4.75
C VAL A 214 -16.83 -8.07 5.73
N ILE A 215 -18.10 -7.65 5.64
CA ILE A 215 -18.63 -6.52 6.43
C ILE A 215 -19.17 -6.95 7.80
N ALA A 216 -19.58 -8.22 7.97
CA ALA A 216 -20.17 -8.70 9.21
C ALA A 216 -19.10 -8.96 10.31
N PRO A 217 -19.19 -8.29 11.48
CA PRO A 217 -18.33 -8.58 12.61
C PRO A 217 -18.53 -10.03 13.11
N SER A 218 -17.44 -10.72 13.41
CA SER A 218 -17.46 -12.05 14.03
C SER A 218 -16.18 -12.32 14.82
N GLU A 219 -16.06 -13.45 15.52
CA GLU A 219 -14.81 -13.83 16.18
C GLU A 219 -13.61 -13.89 15.20
N ARG A 220 -13.87 -14.31 13.96
CA ARG A 220 -12.86 -14.41 12.90
C ARG A 220 -12.70 -13.11 12.11
N ASN A 221 -13.70 -12.23 12.15
CA ASN A 221 -13.74 -10.92 11.51
C ASN A 221 -14.03 -9.80 12.51
N ARG A 222 -13.29 -9.76 13.63
CA ARG A 222 -13.56 -8.78 14.69
C ARG A 222 -13.36 -7.34 14.22
N PRO A 223 -14.00 -6.35 14.86
CA PRO A 223 -13.66 -4.94 14.69
C PRO A 223 -12.19 -4.66 15.03
N ILE A 224 -11.55 -3.78 14.25
CA ILE A 224 -10.16 -3.36 14.49
C ILE A 224 -10.10 -1.87 14.80
N ALA A 225 -10.59 -1.06 13.87
CA ALA A 225 -10.74 0.37 14.03
C ALA A 225 -11.94 0.80 13.18
N PHE A 226 -12.94 1.44 13.77
CA PHE A 226 -14.19 1.78 13.07
C PHE A 226 -13.88 2.63 11.82
N PRO A 227 -14.32 2.23 10.61
CA PRO A 227 -15.37 1.24 10.35
C PRO A 227 -14.86 -0.16 9.92
N TYR A 228 -13.57 -0.43 10.03
CA TYR A 228 -12.96 -1.64 9.52
C TYR A 228 -12.99 -2.82 10.48
N ASN A 229 -13.46 -3.95 9.94
CA ASN A 229 -13.25 -5.28 10.52
C ASN A 229 -11.95 -5.90 10.00
N LYS A 230 -11.51 -7.00 10.62
CA LYS A 230 -10.24 -7.67 10.31
C LYS A 230 -10.07 -8.03 8.82
N LEU A 231 -11.14 -8.43 8.14
CA LEU A 231 -11.13 -8.78 6.71
C LEU A 231 -11.03 -7.56 5.79
N MET A 232 -11.15 -6.34 6.31
CA MET A 232 -10.92 -5.09 5.56
C MET A 232 -9.52 -4.50 5.80
N VAL A 233 -8.66 -5.21 6.52
CA VAL A 233 -7.32 -4.75 6.88
C VAL A 233 -6.28 -5.61 6.17
N ALA A 234 -5.20 -5.00 5.72
CA ALA A 234 -4.04 -5.68 5.16
C ALA A 234 -3.55 -6.85 6.06
N ASN A 235 -3.24 -7.99 5.46
CA ASN A 235 -2.68 -9.13 6.17
C ASN A 235 -1.15 -9.09 6.13
N ALA A 236 -0.55 -8.42 7.11
CA ALA A 236 0.90 -8.39 7.27
C ALA A 236 1.51 -9.70 7.80
N SER A 237 0.70 -10.64 8.29
CA SER A 237 1.20 -11.87 8.92
C SER A 237 1.52 -12.95 7.88
N VAL A 238 2.53 -12.68 7.06
CA VAL A 238 2.96 -13.50 5.91
C VAL A 238 4.48 -13.70 5.90
N ASN A 239 4.93 -14.73 5.19
CA ASN A 239 6.31 -14.85 4.73
C ASN A 239 6.27 -14.89 3.20
N GLN A 240 6.53 -13.76 2.54
CA GLN A 240 6.40 -13.61 1.10
C GLN A 240 7.55 -12.80 0.51
N GLY A 241 7.99 -13.17 -0.68
CA GLY A 241 8.95 -12.42 -1.48
C GLY A 241 8.49 -12.30 -2.92
N ALA A 242 8.81 -11.17 -3.55
CA ALA A 242 8.62 -10.97 -4.98
C ALA A 242 9.80 -10.22 -5.58
N ALA A 243 10.10 -10.54 -6.83
CA ALA A 243 11.15 -9.92 -7.62
C ALA A 243 10.76 -9.84 -9.09
N PHE A 244 11.39 -8.91 -9.79
CA PHE A 244 11.29 -8.78 -11.24
C PHE A 244 12.62 -8.29 -11.83
N ILE A 245 12.84 -8.64 -13.09
CA ILE A 245 14.05 -8.32 -13.85
C ILE A 245 13.67 -7.44 -15.04
N VAL A 246 14.35 -6.31 -15.16
CA VAL A 246 14.16 -5.34 -16.24
C VAL A 246 15.42 -5.26 -17.08
N THR A 247 15.27 -5.24 -18.40
CA THR A 247 16.37 -5.04 -19.35
C THR A 247 15.86 -4.30 -20.58
N SER A 248 16.70 -4.03 -21.57
CA SER A 248 16.26 -3.43 -22.84
C SER A 248 15.81 -4.47 -23.85
N VAL A 249 14.97 -4.06 -24.81
CA VAL A 249 14.59 -4.92 -25.97
C VAL A 249 15.82 -5.48 -26.67
N ALA A 250 16.83 -4.65 -26.93
CA ALA A 250 18.05 -5.10 -27.61
C ALA A 250 18.83 -6.13 -26.77
N GLU A 251 18.91 -5.95 -25.45
CA GLU A 251 19.58 -6.92 -24.58
C GLU A 251 18.82 -8.24 -24.47
N ALA A 252 17.49 -8.19 -24.38
CA ALA A 252 16.66 -9.38 -24.40
C ALA A 252 16.84 -10.18 -25.69
N ARG A 253 16.91 -9.50 -26.84
CA ARG A 253 17.22 -10.13 -28.15
C ARG A 253 18.61 -10.74 -28.19
N ARG A 254 19.64 -10.03 -27.71
CA ARG A 254 21.02 -10.55 -27.64
C ARG A 254 21.10 -11.84 -26.81
N ARG A 255 20.29 -11.95 -25.76
CA ARG A 255 20.22 -13.11 -24.87
C ARG A 255 19.27 -14.20 -25.34
N GLY A 256 18.50 -13.97 -26.40
CA GLY A 256 17.51 -14.93 -26.90
C GLY A 256 16.31 -15.13 -25.97
N ILE A 257 15.98 -14.13 -25.16
CA ILE A 257 14.75 -14.15 -24.34
C ILE A 257 13.56 -14.05 -25.28
N ALA A 258 12.61 -15.00 -25.16
CA ALA A 258 11.44 -15.06 -26.03
C ALA A 258 10.54 -13.82 -25.87
N GLU A 259 10.03 -13.27 -26.98
CA GLU A 259 9.26 -12.02 -26.97
C GLU A 259 7.92 -12.15 -26.22
N ASP A 260 7.37 -13.37 -26.09
CA ASP A 260 6.18 -13.66 -25.28
C ASP A 260 6.41 -13.50 -23.76
N ARG A 261 7.66 -13.30 -23.34
CA ARG A 261 8.02 -12.95 -21.96
C ARG A 261 8.08 -11.44 -21.73
N TRP A 262 8.07 -10.62 -22.77
CA TRP A 262 8.36 -9.21 -22.63
C TRP A 262 7.10 -8.45 -22.22
N ILE A 263 7.24 -7.59 -21.22
CA ILE A 263 6.23 -6.60 -20.85
C ILE A 263 6.87 -5.22 -20.87
N TYR A 264 6.35 -4.34 -21.71
CA TYR A 264 6.85 -2.99 -21.91
C TYR A 264 6.49 -2.10 -20.73
N VAL A 265 7.46 -1.33 -20.27
CA VAL A 265 7.29 -0.37 -19.17
C VAL A 265 6.94 1.00 -19.75
N GLY A 266 5.88 1.62 -19.23
CA GLY A 266 5.45 2.97 -19.57
C GLY A 266 6.03 4.04 -18.64
N ASN A 267 5.75 5.30 -18.95
CA ASN A 267 6.12 6.44 -18.12
C ASN A 267 5.37 6.39 -16.77
N GLY A 268 6.09 6.54 -15.65
CA GLY A 268 5.47 6.73 -14.34
C GLY A 268 5.32 8.20 -13.93
N ALA A 269 4.54 8.41 -12.87
CA ALA A 269 4.39 9.67 -12.17
C ALA A 269 4.19 9.41 -10.67
N ALA A 270 4.73 10.31 -9.87
CA ALA A 270 4.72 10.26 -8.42
C ALA A 270 4.55 11.66 -7.83
N ALA A 271 3.91 11.68 -6.67
CA ALA A 271 3.81 12.84 -5.81
C ALA A 271 3.57 12.36 -4.38
N HIS A 272 3.76 13.27 -3.42
CA HIS A 272 3.67 12.94 -2.01
C HIS A 272 2.76 13.91 -1.26
N GLU A 273 1.96 13.39 -0.32
CA GLU A 273 1.30 14.20 0.70
C GLU A 273 2.24 14.50 1.87
N PRO A 274 1.90 15.51 2.71
CA PRO A 274 2.62 15.73 3.96
C PRO A 274 2.69 14.45 4.82
N ASN A 275 3.87 14.21 5.40
CA ASN A 275 4.15 13.04 6.23
C ASN A 275 3.18 12.90 7.42
N SER A 276 2.73 14.02 7.99
CA SER A 276 1.74 14.00 9.06
C SER A 276 0.32 13.91 8.45
N PRO A 277 -0.51 12.95 8.87
CA PRO A 277 -1.92 12.93 8.47
C PRO A 277 -2.70 14.12 9.04
N LEU A 278 -2.18 14.86 10.02
CA LEU A 278 -2.81 16.09 10.51
C LEU A 278 -2.49 17.32 9.66
N GLN A 279 -1.58 17.19 8.68
CA GLN A 279 -1.22 18.23 7.72
C GLN A 279 -1.88 18.01 6.36
N ARG A 280 -2.95 17.21 6.30
CA ARG A 280 -3.79 17.12 5.11
C ARG A 280 -4.69 18.34 5.03
N ASP A 281 -4.90 18.86 3.85
CA ASP A 281 -5.92 19.89 3.63
C ASP A 281 -7.31 19.32 3.93
N ARG A 282 -7.60 18.12 3.40
CA ARG A 282 -8.83 17.34 3.64
C ARG A 282 -8.53 15.83 3.74
N TYR A 283 -9.52 15.06 4.17
CA TYR A 283 -9.43 13.59 4.32
C TYR A 283 -10.23 12.80 3.28
N ASP A 284 -11.03 13.45 2.46
CA ASP A 284 -11.89 12.81 1.46
C ASP A 284 -11.26 12.76 0.06
N HIS A 285 -10.04 13.27 -0.10
CA HIS A 285 -9.26 13.18 -1.33
C HIS A 285 -7.75 13.09 -1.02
N SER A 286 -6.95 12.84 -2.05
CA SER A 286 -5.49 12.97 -2.00
C SER A 286 -5.01 13.56 -3.31
N ALA A 287 -4.45 14.77 -3.24
CA ALA A 287 -3.94 15.49 -4.39
C ALA A 287 -2.83 14.72 -5.12
N SER A 288 -1.89 14.17 -4.35
CA SER A 288 -0.79 13.38 -4.92
C SER A 288 -1.23 12.05 -5.54
N MET A 289 -2.28 11.40 -5.00
CA MET A 289 -2.88 10.21 -5.62
C MET A 289 -3.45 10.57 -7.00
N GLU A 290 -4.29 11.60 -7.05
CA GLU A 290 -4.93 12.03 -8.30
C GLU A 290 -3.91 12.47 -9.35
N VAL A 291 -2.93 13.30 -8.98
CA VAL A 291 -1.86 13.71 -9.90
C VAL A 291 -1.06 12.51 -10.39
N SER A 292 -0.64 11.59 -9.50
CA SER A 292 0.13 10.42 -9.92
C SER A 292 -0.62 9.57 -10.96
N ILE A 293 -1.91 9.31 -10.74
CA ILE A 293 -2.72 8.46 -11.62
C ILE A 293 -2.99 9.15 -12.95
N ARG A 294 -3.53 10.38 -12.92
CA ARG A 294 -3.90 11.12 -14.14
C ARG A 294 -2.67 11.41 -14.99
N ARG A 295 -1.56 11.79 -14.37
CA ARG A 295 -0.34 12.12 -15.09
C ARG A 295 0.28 10.87 -15.72
N THR A 296 0.31 9.74 -15.03
CA THR A 296 0.76 8.47 -15.61
C THR A 296 -0.05 8.11 -16.86
N LEU A 297 -1.38 8.22 -16.83
CA LEU A 297 -2.20 7.93 -18.00
C LEU A 297 -1.94 8.92 -19.15
N ALA A 298 -1.89 10.22 -18.85
CA ALA A 298 -1.62 11.26 -19.85
C ALA A 298 -0.23 11.11 -20.50
N LEU A 299 0.80 10.76 -19.72
CA LEU A 299 2.16 10.56 -20.22
C LEU A 299 2.30 9.35 -21.15
N ASN A 300 1.38 8.39 -21.08
CA ASN A 300 1.39 7.19 -21.91
C ASN A 300 0.33 7.23 -23.02
N ASP A 301 -0.42 8.34 -23.15
CA ASP A 301 -1.56 8.46 -24.07
C ASP A 301 -2.59 7.33 -23.88
N VAL A 302 -2.83 6.94 -22.62
CA VAL A 302 -3.77 5.88 -22.26
C VAL A 302 -5.08 6.50 -21.79
N ASP A 303 -6.15 6.21 -22.53
CA ASP A 303 -7.52 6.48 -22.10
C ASP A 303 -7.90 5.53 -20.94
N PRO A 304 -8.33 6.03 -19.76
CA PRO A 304 -8.75 5.19 -18.64
C PRO A 304 -9.79 4.12 -19.01
N SER A 305 -10.69 4.41 -19.97
CA SER A 305 -11.72 3.47 -20.42
C SER A 305 -11.17 2.28 -21.22
N ARG A 306 -9.92 2.38 -21.68
CA ARG A 306 -9.19 1.36 -22.44
C ARG A 306 -8.29 0.49 -21.56
N LEU A 307 -8.24 0.73 -20.25
CA LEU A 307 -7.50 -0.12 -19.33
C LEU A 307 -8.16 -1.51 -19.26
N ASP A 308 -7.37 -2.53 -19.58
CA ASP A 308 -7.80 -3.92 -19.49
C ASP A 308 -7.81 -4.38 -18.03
N MET A 309 -6.78 -3.97 -17.29
CA MET A 309 -6.50 -4.43 -15.93
C MET A 309 -5.96 -3.30 -15.06
N VAL A 310 -6.28 -3.34 -13.77
CA VAL A 310 -5.71 -2.42 -12.79
C VAL A 310 -5.29 -3.16 -11.53
N GLU A 311 -4.20 -2.71 -10.92
CA GLU A 311 -3.95 -2.93 -9.51
C GLU A 311 -4.05 -1.58 -8.80
N LEU A 312 -5.06 -1.44 -7.96
CA LEU A 312 -5.20 -0.30 -7.05
C LEU A 312 -4.78 -0.75 -5.65
N TYR A 313 -3.71 -0.15 -5.12
CA TYR A 313 -3.20 -0.46 -3.78
C TYR A 313 -4.32 -0.48 -2.73
N SER A 314 -4.31 -1.46 -1.83
CA SER A 314 -5.51 -1.85 -1.07
C SER A 314 -5.27 -2.23 0.40
N CYS A 315 -4.46 -1.45 1.12
CA CYS A 315 -4.25 -1.70 2.55
C CYS A 315 -5.55 -1.60 3.38
N PHE A 316 -6.46 -0.71 2.95
CA PHE A 316 -7.78 -0.45 3.52
C PHE A 316 -8.75 0.00 2.40
N PRO A 317 -10.08 -0.19 2.56
CA PRO A 317 -11.09 0.14 1.56
C PRO A 317 -11.06 1.55 0.96
N CYS A 318 -10.78 2.58 1.76
CA CYS A 318 -10.76 3.96 1.27
C CYS A 318 -9.82 4.17 0.07
N ILE A 319 -8.70 3.45 -0.02
CA ILE A 319 -7.70 3.69 -1.07
C ILE A 319 -8.16 3.24 -2.46
N PRO A 320 -8.57 1.98 -2.68
CA PRO A 320 -9.12 1.59 -3.98
C PRO A 320 -10.43 2.33 -4.28
N LYS A 321 -11.22 2.72 -3.27
CA LYS A 321 -12.41 3.56 -3.46
C LYS A 321 -12.09 4.95 -4.02
N LEU A 322 -11.05 5.61 -3.50
CA LEU A 322 -10.57 6.89 -4.02
C LEU A 322 -9.97 6.71 -5.42
N ALA A 323 -9.03 5.77 -5.56
CA ALA A 323 -8.29 5.55 -6.80
C ALA A 323 -9.21 5.17 -7.97
N ARG A 324 -10.20 4.28 -7.75
CA ARG A 324 -11.12 3.87 -8.82
C ARG A 324 -11.91 5.05 -9.38
N ARG A 325 -12.27 6.02 -8.54
CA ARG A 325 -13.09 7.18 -8.92
C ARG A 325 -12.30 8.17 -9.78
N ILE A 326 -10.97 8.22 -9.66
CA ILE A 326 -10.11 9.07 -10.49
C ILE A 326 -10.12 8.62 -11.96
N ILE A 327 -10.31 7.33 -12.19
CA ILE A 327 -10.28 6.68 -13.52
C ILE A 327 -11.65 6.10 -13.93
N ASP A 328 -12.71 6.43 -13.20
CA ASP A 328 -14.07 5.89 -13.39
C ASP A 328 -14.13 4.36 -13.50
N TRP A 329 -13.27 3.65 -12.76
CA TRP A 329 -13.25 2.19 -12.72
C TRP A 329 -14.47 1.66 -11.95
N PRO A 330 -15.30 0.78 -12.56
CA PRO A 330 -16.49 0.21 -11.92
C PRO A 330 -16.15 -0.60 -10.67
N ALA A 331 -16.96 -0.50 -9.62
CA ALA A 331 -16.76 -1.25 -8.38
C ALA A 331 -16.99 -2.76 -8.57
N GLU A 332 -17.78 -3.13 -9.58
CA GLU A 332 -18.11 -4.50 -9.98
C GLU A 332 -16.99 -5.16 -10.80
N ARG A 333 -15.97 -4.41 -11.21
CA ARG A 333 -14.78 -4.93 -11.89
C ARG A 333 -13.64 -5.10 -10.87
N PRO A 334 -12.94 -6.25 -10.85
CA PRO A 334 -11.79 -6.42 -9.97
C PRO A 334 -10.76 -5.32 -10.17
N ALA A 335 -10.46 -4.58 -9.10
CA ALA A 335 -9.43 -3.54 -9.07
C ALA A 335 -8.07 -4.08 -8.56
N THR A 336 -7.81 -5.37 -8.76
CA THR A 336 -6.59 -6.07 -8.38
C THR A 336 -6.32 -7.21 -9.35
N VAL A 337 -5.05 -7.53 -9.56
CA VAL A 337 -4.58 -8.72 -10.27
C VAL A 337 -3.90 -9.72 -9.34
N PHE A 338 -3.48 -9.29 -8.14
CA PHE A 338 -2.88 -10.16 -7.13
C PHE A 338 -3.89 -10.69 -6.10
N GLY A 339 -4.95 -9.93 -5.80
CA GLY A 339 -5.99 -10.28 -4.84
C GLY A 339 -6.04 -9.40 -3.58
N GLY A 340 -5.42 -8.21 -3.62
CA GLY A 340 -5.44 -7.25 -2.52
C GLY A 340 -4.56 -7.60 -1.31
N LEU A 341 -4.21 -6.60 -0.48
CA LEU A 341 -3.33 -6.80 0.68
C LEU A 341 -3.95 -7.71 1.76
N THR A 342 -5.27 -7.84 1.81
CA THR A 342 -5.93 -8.77 2.75
C THR A 342 -5.74 -10.23 2.32
N PHE A 343 -6.01 -10.56 1.06
CA PHE A 343 -6.10 -11.96 0.61
C PHE A 343 -4.83 -12.40 -0.14
N GLY A 344 -4.33 -11.61 -1.09
CA GLY A 344 -3.01 -11.84 -1.70
C GLY A 344 -1.88 -11.90 -0.67
N GLY A 345 -2.05 -11.15 0.43
CA GLY A 345 -1.07 -10.98 1.49
C GLY A 345 -0.40 -9.62 1.39
N GLY A 346 -0.02 -9.04 2.53
CA GLY A 346 0.55 -7.70 2.58
C GLY A 346 1.96 -7.71 3.16
N PRO A 347 3.00 -8.08 2.40
CA PRO A 347 4.39 -8.03 2.84
C PRO A 347 4.91 -6.58 2.90
N ILE A 348 4.20 -5.74 3.67
CA ILE A 348 4.47 -4.35 3.99
C ILE A 348 4.82 -3.54 2.73
N GLY A 349 6.10 -3.24 2.52
CA GLY A 349 6.56 -2.44 1.40
C GLY A 349 6.49 -3.15 0.06
N ASN A 350 6.58 -4.50 0.04
CA ASN A 350 6.73 -5.25 -1.20
C ASN A 350 5.43 -5.81 -1.79
N TYR A 351 4.26 -5.34 -1.33
CA TYR A 351 2.99 -5.75 -1.94
C TYR A 351 2.97 -5.51 -3.45
N MET A 352 3.39 -4.32 -3.89
CA MET A 352 3.35 -3.99 -5.32
C MET A 352 4.38 -4.76 -6.15
N GLY A 353 5.39 -5.38 -5.53
CA GLY A 353 6.26 -6.34 -6.23
C GLY A 353 5.49 -7.58 -6.67
N HIS A 354 4.59 -8.09 -5.82
CA HIS A 354 3.67 -9.17 -6.18
C HIS A 354 2.64 -8.74 -7.23
N ALA A 355 2.13 -7.50 -7.13
CA ALA A 355 1.21 -6.97 -8.13
C ALA A 355 1.86 -6.82 -9.50
N ILE A 356 3.10 -6.31 -9.58
CA ILE A 356 3.87 -6.21 -10.83
C ILE A 356 4.05 -7.61 -11.44
N ALA A 357 4.45 -8.60 -10.63
CA ALA A 357 4.60 -9.98 -11.08
C ALA A 357 3.28 -10.58 -11.60
N SER A 358 2.19 -10.44 -10.85
CA SER A 358 0.87 -10.94 -11.26
C SER A 358 0.29 -10.20 -12.47
N MET A 359 0.52 -8.88 -12.60
CA MET A 359 0.14 -8.11 -13.78
C MET A 359 0.94 -8.57 -15.01
N THR A 360 2.24 -8.81 -14.84
CA THR A 360 3.11 -9.33 -15.91
C THR A 360 2.59 -10.68 -16.43
N ASP A 361 2.34 -11.63 -15.53
CA ASP A 361 1.82 -12.95 -15.91
C ASP A 361 0.47 -12.86 -16.62
N ARG A 362 -0.41 -11.97 -16.14
CA ARG A 362 -1.74 -11.78 -16.71
C ARG A 362 -1.68 -11.13 -18.10
N LEU A 363 -0.85 -10.11 -18.30
CA LEU A 363 -0.65 -9.45 -19.59
C LEU A 363 0.04 -10.36 -20.62
N ARG A 364 0.92 -11.27 -20.20
CA ARG A 364 1.49 -12.28 -21.11
C ARG A 364 0.43 -13.26 -21.61
N ALA A 365 -0.60 -13.54 -20.80
CA ALA A 365 -1.67 -14.47 -21.15
C ALA A 365 -2.81 -13.82 -21.96
N ASP A 366 -3.25 -12.64 -21.52
CA ASP A 366 -4.48 -12.00 -22.02
C ASP A 366 -4.18 -10.82 -22.97
N CYS A 367 -2.91 -10.37 -23.06
CA CYS A 367 -2.48 -9.13 -23.69
C CYS A 367 -3.16 -7.88 -23.10
N GLY A 368 -2.75 -6.69 -23.55
CA GLY A 368 -3.37 -5.42 -23.20
C GLY A 368 -2.48 -4.51 -22.36
N THR A 369 -3.13 -3.56 -21.68
CA THR A 369 -2.48 -2.51 -20.88
C THR A 369 -2.97 -2.53 -19.44
N GLY A 370 -2.02 -2.57 -18.50
CA GLY A 370 -2.27 -2.56 -17.06
C GLY A 370 -1.85 -1.26 -16.39
N LEU A 371 -2.68 -0.73 -15.51
CA LEU A 371 -2.32 0.37 -14.59
C LEU A 371 -1.97 -0.20 -13.20
N LEU A 372 -0.82 0.20 -12.68
CA LEU A 372 -0.39 -0.10 -11.31
C LEU A 372 -0.37 1.20 -10.52
N PHE A 373 -1.28 1.35 -9.56
CA PHE A 373 -1.27 2.44 -8.60
C PHE A 373 -0.76 1.93 -7.25
N ALA A 374 0.31 2.55 -6.75
CA ALA A 374 0.95 2.20 -5.50
C ALA A 374 0.87 3.32 -4.46
N ASN A 375 0.68 2.91 -3.20
CA ASN A 375 0.57 3.81 -2.06
C ASN A 375 1.48 3.38 -0.90
N GLY A 376 2.16 4.35 -0.29
CA GLY A 376 3.02 4.19 0.89
C GLY A 376 2.64 5.12 2.05
N GLY A 377 2.93 4.69 3.28
CA GLY A 377 2.65 5.46 4.49
C GLY A 377 1.15 5.62 4.79
N TYR A 378 0.70 6.85 5.02
CA TYR A 378 -0.68 7.21 5.38
C TYR A 378 -1.40 7.88 4.19
N ALA A 379 -1.46 7.24 3.02
CA ALA A 379 -1.72 7.91 1.75
C ALA A 379 -0.66 9.00 1.48
N THR A 380 0.61 8.73 1.83
CA THR A 380 1.69 9.72 1.82
C THR A 380 2.49 9.67 0.54
N HIS A 381 2.85 8.49 0.07
CA HIS A 381 3.67 8.33 -1.11
C HIS A 381 2.84 7.66 -2.18
N ASN A 382 2.62 8.33 -3.31
CA ASN A 382 1.79 7.84 -4.40
C ASN A 382 2.65 7.73 -5.66
N HIS A 383 2.67 6.55 -6.26
CA HIS A 383 3.42 6.30 -7.49
C HIS A 383 2.56 5.43 -8.41
N SER A 384 2.37 5.88 -9.65
CA SER A 384 1.61 5.14 -10.65
C SER A 384 2.48 4.83 -11.86
N ILE A 385 2.33 3.65 -12.46
CA ILE A 385 2.99 3.28 -13.72
C ILE A 385 2.06 2.43 -14.58
N VAL A 386 2.23 2.53 -15.89
CA VAL A 386 1.57 1.63 -16.85
C VAL A 386 2.58 0.59 -17.33
N ILE A 387 2.11 -0.65 -17.50
CA ILE A 387 2.86 -1.70 -18.22
C ILE A 387 1.96 -2.36 -19.27
N SER A 388 2.54 -2.86 -20.35
CA SER A 388 1.77 -3.32 -21.53
C SER A 388 2.41 -4.54 -22.18
N SER A 389 1.61 -5.40 -22.80
CA SER A 389 2.11 -6.49 -23.66
C SER A 389 2.67 -5.99 -25.00
N GLU A 390 2.35 -4.74 -25.38
CA GLU A 390 2.82 -4.10 -26.62
C GLU A 390 3.63 -2.82 -26.33
N PRO A 391 4.54 -2.41 -27.24
CA PRO A 391 5.28 -1.16 -27.09
C PRO A 391 4.37 0.07 -26.92
N ILE A 392 4.63 0.87 -25.88
CA ILE A 392 3.89 2.11 -25.62
C ILE A 392 4.56 3.25 -26.39
N ALA A 393 3.95 3.72 -27.47
CA ALA A 393 4.57 4.70 -28.39
C ALA A 393 4.93 6.04 -27.71
N ALA A 394 4.14 6.47 -26.74
CA ALA A 394 4.36 7.70 -25.97
C ALA A 394 5.41 7.55 -24.85
N ALA A 395 5.80 6.31 -24.49
CA ALA A 395 6.81 6.08 -23.47
C ALA A 395 8.18 6.62 -23.91
N SER A 396 8.92 7.22 -22.98
CA SER A 396 10.23 7.78 -23.25
C SER A 396 11.10 7.70 -22.01
N PHE A 397 12.33 7.17 -22.11
CA PHE A 397 13.25 7.06 -20.98
C PHE A 397 14.63 7.63 -21.32
N PRO A 398 15.34 8.25 -20.36
CA PRO A 398 14.89 8.55 -19.00
C PRO A 398 13.86 9.70 -18.97
N ARG A 399 13.00 9.71 -17.95
CA ARG A 399 12.01 10.75 -17.72
C ARG A 399 11.79 10.98 -16.22
N SER A 400 11.67 12.25 -15.82
CA SER A 400 11.25 12.58 -14.46
C SER A 400 9.83 12.07 -14.20
N TYR A 401 9.66 11.43 -13.05
CA TYR A 401 8.38 11.01 -12.50
C TYR A 401 7.94 11.94 -11.36
N ASP A 402 8.69 12.99 -11.03
CA ASP A 402 8.32 13.94 -9.97
C ASP A 402 7.30 14.96 -10.48
N TYR A 403 6.09 14.92 -9.90
CA TYR A 403 5.00 15.86 -10.14
C TYR A 403 4.52 16.53 -8.83
N GLN A 404 5.44 16.72 -7.88
CA GLN A 404 5.13 17.30 -6.58
C GLN A 404 4.53 18.72 -6.68
N GLU A 405 5.08 19.57 -7.54
CA GLU A 405 4.58 20.96 -7.71
C GLU A 405 3.12 21.00 -8.19
N GLU A 406 2.72 20.07 -9.07
CA GLU A 406 1.35 19.96 -9.56
C GLU A 406 0.40 19.50 -8.45
N ALA A 407 0.83 18.53 -7.63
CA ALA A 407 0.06 18.08 -6.47
C ALA A 407 -0.06 19.18 -5.40
N ASP A 408 1.01 19.94 -5.15
CA ASP A 408 1.01 21.05 -4.19
C ASP A 408 0.06 22.16 -4.62
N ALA A 409 0.00 22.47 -5.92
CA ALA A 409 -0.90 23.49 -6.47
C ALA A 409 -2.39 23.09 -6.42
N MET A 410 -2.70 21.80 -6.32
CA MET A 410 -4.08 21.30 -6.24
C MET A 410 -4.65 21.29 -4.82
N ARG A 411 -3.79 21.43 -3.79
CA ARG A 411 -4.22 21.39 -2.39
C ARG A 411 -4.96 22.65 -1.97
N ASP A 412 -5.96 22.45 -1.12
CA ASP A 412 -6.56 23.50 -0.33
C ASP A 412 -5.60 23.93 0.82
N ALA A 413 -5.95 25.02 1.50
CA ALA A 413 -5.19 25.48 2.66
C ALA A 413 -5.17 24.44 3.79
N ILE A 414 -3.98 24.05 4.23
CA ILE A 414 -3.80 23.13 5.36
C ILE A 414 -4.20 23.84 6.67
N PRO A 415 -5.14 23.27 7.45
CA PRO A 415 -5.57 23.87 8.71
C PRO A 415 -4.44 23.91 9.74
N ALA A 416 -4.30 25.04 10.43
CA ALA A 416 -3.39 25.14 11.58
C ALA A 416 -3.82 24.20 12.72
N LEU A 417 -2.88 23.80 13.59
CA LEU A 417 -3.14 22.89 14.69
C LEU A 417 -3.34 23.63 16.02
N ALA A 418 -4.55 23.57 16.56
CA ALA A 418 -4.90 24.13 17.86
C ALA A 418 -4.82 23.03 18.95
N ARG A 419 -3.61 22.66 19.34
CA ARG A 419 -3.35 21.51 20.24
C ARG A 419 -3.97 21.65 21.62
N ASP A 420 -4.09 22.89 22.10
CA ASP A 420 -4.57 23.23 23.43
C ASP A 420 -6.02 23.74 23.48
N TYR A 421 -6.76 23.57 22.39
CA TYR A 421 -8.11 24.09 22.26
C TYR A 421 -9.12 23.43 23.21
N LEU A 422 -9.96 24.25 23.82
CA LEU A 422 -11.16 23.87 24.58
C LEU A 422 -12.32 24.75 24.09
N GLY A 423 -13.51 24.18 23.99
CA GLY A 423 -14.71 24.88 23.52
C GLY A 423 -15.36 24.22 22.31
N ASP A 424 -16.24 24.98 21.64
CA ASP A 424 -17.08 24.49 20.55
C ASP A 424 -16.25 23.98 19.37
N ALA A 425 -16.67 22.88 18.78
CA ALA A 425 -16.00 22.32 17.62
C ALA A 425 -16.96 21.49 16.76
N THR A 426 -16.53 21.20 15.54
CA THR A 426 -17.26 20.34 14.59
C THR A 426 -16.40 19.15 14.21
N ILE A 427 -16.98 17.94 14.15
CA ILE A 427 -16.25 16.75 13.73
C ILE A 427 -15.88 16.85 12.25
N GLU A 428 -14.59 16.75 11.94
CA GLU A 428 -14.08 16.64 10.58
C GLU A 428 -13.97 15.17 10.15
N SER A 429 -13.48 14.33 11.06
CA SER A 429 -13.44 12.87 10.90
C SER A 429 -13.19 12.21 12.25
N TYR A 430 -13.28 10.90 12.33
CA TYR A 430 -13.14 10.16 13.59
C TYR A 430 -12.77 8.70 13.37
N THR A 431 -12.41 8.01 14.46
CA THR A 431 -12.26 6.57 14.52
C THR A 431 -12.55 6.05 15.92
N ILE A 432 -12.89 4.78 16.05
CA ILE A 432 -12.97 4.06 17.32
C ILE A 432 -11.97 2.91 17.24
N LEU A 433 -11.00 2.89 18.15
CA LEU A 433 -10.02 1.82 18.22
C LEU A 433 -10.59 0.68 19.06
N TYR A 434 -10.49 -0.56 18.58
CA TYR A 434 -11.00 -1.73 19.28
C TYR A 434 -9.89 -2.59 19.87
N ARG A 435 -10.19 -3.21 21.00
CA ARG A 435 -9.40 -4.28 21.59
C ARG A 435 -9.58 -5.59 20.82
N ARG A 436 -8.75 -6.60 21.11
CA ARG A 436 -8.85 -7.93 20.48
C ARG A 436 -10.14 -8.68 20.82
N ASP A 437 -10.79 -8.36 21.93
CA ASP A 437 -12.09 -8.92 22.33
C ASP A 437 -13.29 -8.16 21.71
N GLY A 438 -13.03 -7.17 20.85
CA GLY A 438 -14.06 -6.41 20.16
C GLY A 438 -14.67 -5.26 20.97
N LEU A 439 -14.23 -5.05 22.22
CA LEU A 439 -14.67 -3.89 23.01
C LEU A 439 -13.94 -2.61 22.59
N PRO A 440 -14.61 -1.44 22.57
CA PRO A 440 -13.95 -0.16 22.33
C PRO A 440 -12.81 0.08 23.32
N LYS A 441 -11.64 0.47 22.79
CA LYS A 441 -10.48 0.90 23.57
C LYS A 441 -10.55 2.40 23.85
N ALA A 442 -10.86 3.19 22.83
CA ALA A 442 -10.99 4.63 22.86
C ALA A 442 -11.53 5.12 21.51
N GLY A 443 -12.20 6.27 21.50
CA GLY A 443 -12.47 7.04 20.28
C GLY A 443 -11.45 8.16 20.08
N VAL A 444 -11.23 8.53 18.83
CA VAL A 444 -10.44 9.70 18.45
C VAL A 444 -11.25 10.51 17.47
N VAL A 445 -11.46 11.78 17.78
CA VAL A 445 -12.16 12.75 16.94
C VAL A 445 -11.13 13.74 16.43
N VAL A 446 -11.11 13.92 15.10
CA VAL A 446 -10.47 15.07 14.45
C VAL A 446 -11.54 16.14 14.30
N ALA A 447 -11.31 17.31 14.88
CA ALA A 447 -12.30 18.37 14.93
C ALA A 447 -11.78 19.68 14.36
N ARG A 448 -12.70 20.54 13.89
CA ARG A 448 -12.44 21.91 13.47
C ARG A 448 -13.01 22.89 14.49
N THR A 449 -12.18 23.84 14.90
CA THR A 449 -12.59 24.96 15.75
C THR A 449 -13.41 25.97 14.94
N PRO A 450 -14.11 26.94 15.57
CA PRO A 450 -14.82 28.01 14.85
C PRO A 450 -13.88 28.89 14.02
N ALA A 451 -12.59 28.93 14.36
CA ALA A 451 -11.54 29.60 13.58
C ALA A 451 -11.04 28.76 12.39
N GLY A 452 -11.55 27.54 12.20
CA GLY A 452 -11.16 26.64 11.12
C GLY A 452 -9.88 25.85 11.39
N GLU A 453 -9.29 25.93 12.58
CA GLU A 453 -8.10 25.17 12.98
C GLU A 453 -8.47 23.71 13.28
N ARG A 454 -7.53 22.79 13.09
CA ARG A 454 -7.70 21.37 13.40
C ARG A 454 -7.18 21.05 14.80
N THR A 455 -7.91 20.19 15.51
CA THR A 455 -7.51 19.68 16.82
C THR A 455 -7.94 18.22 16.98
N LEU A 456 -7.41 17.54 18.01
CA LEU A 456 -7.77 16.18 18.36
C LEU A 456 -8.49 16.15 19.71
N ALA A 457 -9.51 15.29 19.80
CA ALA A 457 -10.20 14.99 21.04
C ALA A 457 -10.31 13.48 21.24
N HIS A 458 -10.21 13.06 22.48
CA HIS A 458 -10.29 11.67 22.93
C HIS A 458 -11.72 11.36 23.38
N VAL A 459 -12.16 10.11 23.19
CA VAL A 459 -13.37 9.57 23.81
C VAL A 459 -12.95 8.39 24.68
N PRO A 460 -13.05 8.49 26.02
CA PRO A 460 -12.60 7.41 26.89
C PRO A 460 -13.48 6.16 26.73
N PRO A 461 -12.93 4.95 26.99
CA PRO A 461 -13.67 3.69 26.85
C PRO A 461 -14.93 3.61 27.73
N GLY A 462 -14.99 4.39 28.81
CA GLY A 462 -16.15 4.45 29.70
C GLY A 462 -17.30 5.35 29.23
N ASP A 463 -17.10 6.16 28.18
CA ASP A 463 -18.15 7.02 27.61
C ASP A 463 -18.92 6.27 26.51
N GLU A 464 -19.68 5.26 26.92
CA GLU A 464 -20.42 4.39 26.02
C GLU A 464 -21.45 5.13 25.16
N ALA A 465 -21.99 6.24 25.66
CA ALA A 465 -22.97 7.04 24.93
C ALA A 465 -22.34 7.74 23.73
N VAL A 466 -21.18 8.39 23.93
CA VAL A 466 -20.44 9.05 22.83
C VAL A 466 -19.92 8.01 21.84
N LEU A 467 -19.35 6.89 22.32
CA LEU A 467 -18.85 5.82 21.45
C LEU A 467 -19.97 5.19 20.61
N ARG A 468 -21.14 4.95 21.19
CA ARG A 468 -22.32 4.44 20.46
C ARG A 468 -22.78 5.42 19.39
N ARG A 469 -22.82 6.72 19.70
CA ARG A 469 -23.20 7.76 18.73
C ARG A 469 -22.19 7.89 17.58
N LEU A 470 -20.89 7.69 17.84
CA LEU A 470 -19.87 7.65 16.78
C LEU A 470 -20.00 6.41 15.88
N ALA A 471 -20.41 5.27 16.43
CA ALA A 471 -20.57 4.02 15.70
C ALA A 471 -21.98 3.80 15.13
N ASP A 472 -22.90 4.76 15.31
CA ASP A 472 -24.29 4.62 14.89
C ASP A 472 -24.37 4.61 13.36
N ALA A 473 -24.98 3.57 12.79
CA ALA A 473 -25.10 3.39 11.35
C ALA A 473 -26.12 4.35 10.71
N GLU A 474 -27.05 4.87 11.51
CA GLU A 474 -28.11 5.79 11.06
C GLU A 474 -27.73 7.26 11.28
N ALA A 475 -26.65 7.53 12.02
CA ALA A 475 -26.12 8.88 12.20
C ALA A 475 -24.88 9.08 11.32
N ASP A 476 -24.68 10.30 10.82
CA ASP A 476 -23.38 10.71 10.32
C ASP A 476 -22.71 11.64 11.33
N PRO A 477 -21.69 11.19 12.08
CA PRO A 477 -21.00 12.05 13.02
C PRO A 477 -20.14 13.11 12.34
N VAL A 478 -19.73 12.93 11.08
CA VAL A 478 -18.98 13.97 10.37
C VAL A 478 -19.87 15.19 10.15
N GLY A 479 -19.38 16.37 10.50
CA GLY A 479 -20.16 17.61 10.51
C GLY A 479 -21.00 17.84 11.77
N ALA A 480 -21.07 16.88 12.70
CA ALA A 480 -21.77 17.09 13.96
C ALA A 480 -21.03 18.08 14.88
N THR A 481 -21.79 18.93 15.56
CA THR A 481 -21.28 19.90 16.52
C THR A 481 -21.16 19.32 17.93
N GLY A 482 -20.23 19.86 18.70
CA GLY A 482 -19.99 19.50 20.09
C GLY A 482 -19.00 20.46 20.73
N TRP A 483 -18.39 20.04 21.83
CA TRP A 483 -17.36 20.81 22.49
C TRP A 483 -16.25 19.90 23.05
N ILE A 484 -15.05 20.46 23.13
CA ILE A 484 -13.86 19.81 23.69
C ILE A 484 -13.65 20.33 25.11
N VAL A 485 -13.61 19.41 26.07
CA VAL A 485 -13.39 19.71 27.50
C VAL A 485 -12.02 19.22 27.96
N GLU A 486 -11.58 19.75 29.09
CA GLU A 486 -10.44 19.20 29.82
C GLU A 486 -10.78 17.77 30.27
N GLY A 487 -9.85 16.84 30.04
CA GLY A 487 -9.98 15.45 30.48
C GLY A 487 -8.85 15.06 31.42
N ALA A 488 -8.88 13.82 31.92
CA ALA A 488 -7.90 13.38 32.93
C ALA A 488 -6.46 13.30 32.41
N ALA A 489 -6.28 13.04 31.11
CA ALA A 489 -4.97 12.89 30.46
C ALA A 489 -4.93 13.50 29.06
N LEU A 490 -6.04 13.40 28.32
CA LEU A 490 -6.24 13.98 27.00
C LEU A 490 -7.51 14.80 27.03
N ARG A 491 -7.61 15.78 26.12
CA ARG A 491 -8.83 16.57 25.96
C ARG A 491 -9.93 15.69 25.39
N GLU A 492 -11.15 15.85 25.89
CA GLU A 492 -12.24 14.91 25.60
C GLU A 492 -13.36 15.55 24.77
N TRP A 493 -13.93 14.75 23.85
CA TRP A 493 -15.06 15.18 23.04
C TRP A 493 -16.39 14.97 23.78
N ARG A 494 -17.29 15.93 23.62
CA ARG A 494 -18.71 15.83 24.01
C ARG A 494 -19.57 16.31 22.86
N PHE A 495 -20.64 15.57 22.57
CA PHE A 495 -21.62 16.01 21.60
C PHE A 495 -22.51 17.12 22.17
N ALA A 496 -23.00 17.97 21.26
CA ALA A 496 -24.04 18.96 21.57
C ALA A 496 -25.39 18.32 21.94
#